data_AF-A0A6V7M1Z5-F1
#
_entry.id   AF-A0A6V7M1Z5-F1
#
_cell.length_a   1.000
_cell.length_b   1.000
_cell.length_c   1.000
_cell.angle_alpha   90.00
_cell.angle_beta   90.00
_cell.angle_gamma   90.00
#
_symmetry.space_group_name_H-M   'P 1'
#
loop_
_entity.id
_entity.type
_entity.pdbx_description
1 polymer ?
#
loop_
_entity_poly.entity_id
_entity_poly.type
_entity_poly.pdbx_seq_one_letter_code
_entity_poly.pdbx_strand_id
1 'polypeptide(L)'
;VGHHSTSDDSTAYRAKIEVEEWNQQSPMSKVRRLLENLNLWDNDKELELHRQERDEFLTEFAAAEKKLKPNWRQVFTDVYHDMPDHI
;
A
#
# COMPACT_ATOMS: atom_id res chain seq x y z
N VAL A 1 0.09 -11.81 -5.16
CA VAL A 1 -0.25 -12.39 -3.84
C VAL A 1 0.98 -12.36 -2.95
N GLY A 2 0.88 -11.74 -1.78
CA GLY A 2 2.00 -11.58 -0.84
C GLY A 2 1.80 -12.36 0.48
N HIS A 3 2.70 -12.12 1.44
CA HIS A 3 2.58 -12.58 2.81
C HIS A 3 1.42 -11.89 3.54
N HIS A 4 1.00 -12.44 4.68
CA HIS A 4 -0.07 -11.86 5.48
C HIS A 4 0.31 -10.48 6.03
N SER A 5 1.57 -10.32 6.45
CA SER A 5 2.13 -9.06 6.96
C SER A 5 3.65 -9.06 6.81
N THR A 6 4.30 -7.96 7.19
CA THR A 6 5.78 -7.87 7.24
C THR A 6 6.42 -8.83 8.24
N SER A 7 5.64 -9.43 9.16
CA SER A 7 6.12 -10.37 10.18
C SER A 7 5.80 -11.84 9.84
N ASP A 8 5.23 -12.10 8.68
CA ASP A 8 4.79 -13.43 8.25
C ASP A 8 5.66 -13.96 7.10
N ASP A 9 5.80 -15.30 7.03
CA ASP A 9 6.34 -16.01 5.88
C ASP A 9 5.35 -17.06 5.38
N SER A 10 4.55 -16.66 4.39
CA SER A 10 3.58 -17.55 3.76
C SER A 10 4.17 -18.75 3.05
N THR A 11 5.48 -18.77 2.72
CA THR A 11 6.07 -19.93 2.05
C THR A 11 6.16 -21.16 2.94
N ALA A 12 6.07 -20.97 4.26
CA ALA A 12 6.03 -22.05 5.23
C ALA A 12 4.74 -22.89 5.18
N TYR A 13 3.65 -22.35 4.63
CA TYR A 13 2.32 -23.00 4.67
C TYR A 13 1.50 -22.87 3.38
N ARG A 14 2.02 -22.21 2.33
CA ARG A 14 1.37 -22.09 1.02
C ARG A 14 2.30 -22.48 -0.11
N ALA A 15 1.79 -23.26 -1.06
CA ALA A 15 2.55 -23.71 -2.21
C ALA A 15 2.83 -22.54 -3.19
N LYS A 16 4.04 -22.52 -3.77
CA LYS A 16 4.43 -21.48 -4.74
C LYS A 16 3.57 -21.49 -6.01
N ILE A 17 3.17 -22.68 -6.46
CA ILE A 17 2.35 -22.86 -7.68
C ILE A 17 1.02 -22.11 -7.56
N GLU A 18 0.35 -22.25 -6.41
CA GLU A 18 -0.92 -21.55 -6.16
C GLU A 18 -0.73 -20.02 -6.23
N VAL A 19 0.36 -19.50 -5.65
CA VAL A 19 0.68 -18.06 -5.70
C VAL A 19 0.90 -17.57 -7.12
N GLU A 20 1.58 -18.36 -7.96
CA GLU A 20 1.82 -18.04 -9.37
C GLU A 20 0.53 -18.01 -10.18
N GLU A 21 -0.35 -19.01 -10.00
CA GLU A 21 -1.67 -19.06 -10.65
C GLU A 21 -2.49 -17.80 -10.34
N TRP A 22 -2.54 -17.39 -9.08
CA TRP A 22 -3.24 -16.18 -8.68
C TRP A 22 -2.59 -14.89 -9.19
N ASN A 23 -1.26 -14.84 -9.30
CA ASN A 23 -0.57 -13.69 -9.87
C ASN A 23 -0.94 -13.48 -11.35
N GLN A 24 -1.15 -14.55 -12.11
CA GLN A 24 -1.63 -14.47 -13.50
C GLN A 24 -3.07 -13.93 -13.59
N GLN A 25 -3.86 -14.08 -12.52
CA GLN A 25 -5.25 -13.61 -12.45
C GLN A 25 -5.40 -12.18 -11.93
N SER A 26 -4.30 -11.40 -11.87
CA SER A 26 -4.28 -10.03 -11.39
C SER A 26 -5.37 -9.13 -12.03
N PRO A 27 -6.21 -8.46 -11.22
CA PRO A 27 -7.18 -7.50 -11.72
C PRO A 27 -6.54 -6.37 -12.52
N MET A 28 -5.36 -5.90 -12.12
CA MET A 28 -4.66 -4.82 -12.81
C MET A 28 -4.28 -5.21 -14.24
N SER A 29 -3.73 -6.41 -14.43
CA SER A 29 -3.38 -6.90 -15.77
C SER A 29 -4.62 -7.08 -16.66
N LYS A 30 -5.75 -7.51 -16.08
CA LYS A 30 -7.03 -7.65 -16.81
C LYS A 30 -7.58 -6.29 -17.24
N VAL A 31 -7.60 -5.32 -16.34
CA VAL A 31 -8.07 -3.94 -16.62
C VAL A 31 -7.17 -3.28 -17.64
N ARG A 32 -5.85 -3.39 -17.48
CA ARG A 32 -4.88 -2.86 -18.44
C ARG A 32 -5.12 -3.39 -19.85
N ARG A 33 -5.24 -4.72 -20.01
CA ARG A 33 -5.53 -5.35 -21.31
C ARG A 33 -6.86 -4.85 -21.91
N LEU A 34 -7.89 -4.66 -21.07
CA LEU A 34 -9.16 -4.10 -21.52
C LEU A 34 -8.98 -2.67 -22.06
N LEU A 35 -8.24 -1.81 -21.36
CA LEU A 35 -8.02 -0.43 -21.77
C LEU A 35 -7.13 -0.31 -23.01
N GLU A 36 -6.11 -1.17 -23.14
CA GLU A 36 -5.26 -1.27 -24.33
C GLU A 36 -6.10 -1.69 -25.55
N ASN A 37 -7.00 -2.66 -25.41
CA ASN A 37 -7.92 -3.07 -26.49
C ASN A 37 -8.89 -1.93 -26.90
N LEU A 38 -9.18 -1.01 -26.00
CA LEU A 38 -10.00 0.18 -26.27
C LEU A 38 -9.18 1.37 -26.77
N ASN A 39 -7.85 1.21 -26.97
CA ASN A 39 -6.90 2.28 -27.29
C ASN A 39 -6.90 3.44 -26.28
N LEU A 40 -7.30 3.17 -25.03
CA LEU A 40 -7.32 4.15 -23.94
C LEU A 40 -6.01 4.13 -23.13
N TRP A 41 -5.24 3.04 -23.22
CA TRP A 41 -4.00 2.83 -22.49
C TRP A 41 -2.89 2.30 -23.39
N ASP A 42 -1.65 2.58 -23.00
CA ASP A 42 -0.43 2.19 -23.70
C ASP A 42 0.77 2.18 -22.72
N ASN A 43 1.94 1.74 -23.20
CA ASN A 43 3.15 1.67 -22.39
C ASN A 43 3.66 3.04 -21.92
N ASP A 44 3.47 4.10 -22.70
CA ASP A 44 3.97 5.42 -22.35
C ASP A 44 3.17 6.00 -21.18
N LYS A 45 1.84 5.83 -21.22
CA LYS A 45 0.94 6.18 -20.09
C LYS A 45 1.23 5.36 -18.84
N GLU A 46 1.49 4.06 -18.98
CA GLU A 46 1.89 3.22 -17.84
C GLU A 46 3.17 3.73 -17.19
N LEU A 47 4.20 4.01 -17.99
CA LEU A 47 5.49 4.47 -17.49
C LEU A 47 5.37 5.84 -16.82
N GLU A 48 4.61 6.74 -17.43
CA GLU A 48 4.37 8.07 -16.87
C GLU A 48 3.58 7.98 -15.56
N LEU A 49 2.55 7.14 -15.47
CA LEU A 49 1.81 6.90 -14.24
C LEU A 49 2.75 6.38 -13.14
N HIS A 50 3.56 5.35 -13.43
CA HIS A 50 4.50 4.81 -12.45
C HIS A 50 5.52 5.85 -11.96
N ARG A 51 5.99 6.72 -12.84
CA ARG A 51 6.89 7.81 -12.49
C ARG A 51 6.20 8.80 -11.55
N GLN A 52 5.00 9.25 -11.91
CA GLN A 52 4.21 10.20 -11.12
C GLN A 52 3.90 9.65 -9.72
N GLU A 53 3.36 8.44 -9.64
CA GLU A 53 3.02 7.77 -8.38
C GLU A 53 4.26 7.57 -7.49
N ARG A 54 5.40 7.23 -8.08
CA ARG A 54 6.66 7.08 -7.34
C ARG A 54 7.14 8.43 -6.78
N ASP A 55 7.10 9.48 -7.58
CA ASP A 55 7.55 10.81 -7.17
C ASP A 55 6.65 11.37 -6.06
N GLU A 56 5.33 11.20 -6.19
CA GLU A 56 4.35 11.58 -5.16
C GLU A 56 4.55 10.77 -3.86
N PHE A 57 4.69 9.44 -3.97
CA PHE A 57 4.98 8.58 -2.83
C PHE A 57 6.25 9.00 -2.10
N LEU A 58 7.36 9.23 -2.81
CA LEU A 58 8.63 9.62 -2.18
C LEU A 58 8.55 10.99 -1.51
N THR A 59 7.78 11.91 -2.10
CA THR A 59 7.55 13.23 -1.52
C THR A 59 6.80 13.13 -0.19
N GLU A 60 5.69 12.40 -0.17
CA GLU A 60 4.90 12.20 1.05
C GLU A 60 5.64 11.37 2.10
N PHE A 61 6.38 10.34 1.66
CA PHE A 61 7.21 9.53 2.53
C PHE A 61 8.27 10.38 3.24
N ALA A 62 8.99 11.23 2.52
CA ALA A 62 10.00 12.13 3.09
C ALA A 62 9.38 13.20 4.00
N ALA A 63 8.16 13.67 3.70
CA ALA A 63 7.42 14.58 4.58
C ALA A 63 6.99 13.89 5.88
N ALA A 64 6.52 12.64 5.80
CA ALA A 64 6.12 11.83 6.95
C ALA A 64 7.31 11.47 7.84
N GLU A 65 8.46 11.11 7.26
CA GLU A 65 9.67 10.73 8.01
C GLU A 65 10.21 11.89 8.86
N LYS A 66 10.03 13.14 8.41
CA LYS A 66 10.43 14.34 9.17
C LYS A 66 9.51 14.64 10.35
N LYS A 67 8.33 14.01 10.46
CA LYS A 67 7.43 14.24 11.58
C LYS A 67 8.05 13.67 12.85
N LEU A 68 8.19 14.54 13.85
CA LEU A 68 8.63 14.11 15.18
C LEU A 68 7.61 13.15 15.79
N LYS A 69 8.09 12.27 16.66
CA LYS A 69 7.22 11.41 17.46
C LYS A 69 6.21 12.27 18.24
N PRO A 70 4.95 11.79 18.40
CA PRO A 70 3.97 12.50 19.19
C PRO A 70 4.46 12.72 20.61
N ASN A 71 3.96 13.77 21.27
CA ASN A 71 4.22 13.97 22.69
C ASN A 71 3.65 12.77 23.45
N TRP A 72 4.43 12.17 24.35
CA TRP A 72 4.00 10.96 25.10
C TRP A 72 2.68 11.17 25.85
N ARG A 73 2.34 12.40 26.24
CA ARG A 73 1.05 12.71 26.89
C ARG A 73 -0.16 12.46 25.99
N GLN A 74 0.01 12.39 24.67
CA GLN A 74 -1.07 12.06 23.74
C GLN A 74 -1.57 10.61 23.90
N VAL A 75 -0.87 9.75 24.65
CA VAL A 75 -1.41 8.42 25.01
C VAL A 75 -2.66 8.50 25.89
N PHE A 76 -2.86 9.62 26.59
CA PHE A 76 -3.99 9.83 27.51
C PHE A 76 -5.14 10.62 26.87
N THR A 77 -4.88 11.32 25.77
CA THR A 77 -5.93 12.06 25.03
C THR A 77 -6.79 11.09 24.23
N ASP A 78 -8.02 11.49 23.91
CA ASP A 78 -8.98 10.72 23.08
C ASP A 78 -9.46 9.37 23.65
N VAL A 79 -9.18 9.08 24.92
CA VAL A 79 -9.71 7.90 25.63
C VAL A 79 -11.19 8.08 26.02
N TYR A 80 -11.54 9.27 26.49
CA TYR A 80 -12.89 9.70 26.83
C TYR A 80 -13.17 11.08 26.19
N HIS A 81 -14.45 11.49 26.13
CA HIS A 81 -14.82 12.83 25.67
C HIS A 81 -14.14 13.92 26.52
N ASP A 82 -14.19 13.77 27.84
CA ASP A 82 -13.49 14.61 28.80
C ASP A 82 -12.47 13.76 29.56
N MET A 83 -11.24 14.25 29.71
CA MET A 83 -10.18 13.55 30.44
C MET A 83 -10.52 13.51 31.93
N PRO A 84 -10.77 12.31 32.50
CA PRO A 84 -11.09 12.19 33.92
C PRO A 84 -9.82 12.30 34.78
N ASP A 85 -9.95 12.73 36.03
CA ASP A 85 -8.82 13.04 36.93
C ASP A 85 -7.79 11.91 37.16
N HIS A 86 -8.16 10.66 36.89
CA HIS A 86 -7.32 9.48 37.13
C HIS A 86 -6.46 9.09 35.91
N ILE A 87 -6.60 9.83 34.81
CA ILE A 87 -5.86 9.68 33.54
C ILE A 87 -4.92 10.86 33.39
#